data_AF-A0A1Z9XBF1-F1
#
_entry.id   AF-A0A1Z9XBF1-F1
#
_cell.length_a   1.000
_cell.length_b   1.000
_cell.length_c   1.000
_cell.angle_alpha   90.00
_cell.angle_beta   90.00
_cell.angle_gamma   90.00
#
_symmetry.space_group_name_H-M   'P 1'
#
loop_
_entity.id
_entity.type
_entity.pdbx_description
1 polymer ?
#
loop_
_entity_poly.entity_id
_entity_poly.type
_entity_poly.pdbx_seq_one_letter_code
_entity_poly.pdbx_strand_id
1 'polypeptide(L)'
;MIDTTGGKAWQREMASSIGCYMMRELLPRIRKCDVQIRLRDLESEGVDGYCHEIADRAFVIEIDKNMKMMDFVKTLCHEFVHVKQYVKREMVDYFDRKTISRKIRWKKTVYGYGTSYSRMPWEKEAFRLQEIYTQKVFDEGII
;
A
#
# COMPACT_ATOMS: atom_id res chain seq x y z
N MET A 1 -14.24 -0.32 -4.55
CA MET A 1 -14.82 0.48 -3.44
C MET A 1 -13.71 0.83 -2.47
N ILE A 2 -13.78 1.99 -1.81
CA ILE A 2 -12.87 2.31 -0.69
C ILE A 2 -13.72 2.48 0.56
N ASP A 3 -13.41 1.70 1.58
CA ASP A 3 -14.04 1.77 2.90
C ASP A 3 -12.97 2.07 3.94
N THR A 4 -13.23 2.99 4.86
CA THR A 4 -12.24 3.38 5.87
C THR A 4 -12.83 3.27 7.28
N THR A 5 -12.13 2.57 8.17
CA THR A 5 -12.58 2.31 9.55
C THR A 5 -11.48 2.66 10.56
N GLY A 6 -11.86 2.80 11.84
CA GLY A 6 -10.93 3.19 12.91
C GLY A 6 -10.61 4.68 12.95
N GLY A 7 -9.61 5.06 13.75
CA GLY A 7 -9.12 6.44 13.88
C GLY A 7 -10.19 7.51 14.19
N LYS A 8 -9.81 8.78 14.00
CA LYS A 8 -10.72 9.94 14.10
C LYS A 8 -11.48 10.13 12.79
N ALA A 9 -12.63 10.82 12.85
CA ALA A 9 -13.48 11.05 11.67
C ALA A 9 -12.74 11.74 10.51
N TRP A 10 -11.98 12.80 10.80
CA TRP A 10 -11.19 13.51 9.80
C TRP A 10 -10.09 12.64 9.17
N GLN A 11 -9.50 11.72 9.93
CA GLN A 11 -8.49 10.78 9.39
C GLN A 11 -9.13 9.83 8.38
N ARG A 12 -10.36 9.37 8.66
CA ARG A 12 -11.09 8.50 7.74
C ARG A 12 -11.47 9.21 6.45
N GLU A 13 -11.95 10.45 6.56
CA GLU A 13 -12.27 11.28 5.39
C GLU A 13 -11.02 11.50 4.53
N MET A 14 -9.93 11.93 5.16
CA MET A 14 -8.63 12.13 4.51
C MET A 14 -8.12 10.86 3.82
N ALA A 15 -8.09 9.73 4.53
CA ALA A 15 -7.61 8.47 3.97
C ALA A 15 -8.49 7.98 2.81
N SER A 16 -9.80 8.20 2.88
CA SER A 16 -10.74 7.86 1.80
C SER A 16 -10.50 8.73 0.57
N SER A 17 -10.27 10.04 0.74
CA SER A 17 -9.97 10.98 -0.35
C SER A 17 -8.64 10.64 -1.03
N ILE A 18 -7.57 10.44 -0.25
CA ILE A 18 -6.27 10.01 -0.75
C ILE A 18 -6.38 8.67 -1.46
N GLY A 19 -7.07 7.69 -0.86
CA GLY A 19 -7.25 6.39 -1.48
C GLY A 19 -7.97 6.47 -2.82
N CYS A 20 -9.04 7.28 -2.92
CA CYS A 20 -9.76 7.48 -4.17
C CYS A 20 -8.87 8.10 -5.24
N TYR A 21 -8.09 9.10 -4.85
CA TYR A 21 -7.10 9.77 -5.68
C TYR A 21 -6.05 8.77 -6.19
N MET A 22 -5.43 8.00 -5.30
CA MET A 22 -4.39 7.04 -5.62
C MET A 22 -4.88 5.94 -6.56
N MET A 23 -6.09 5.41 -6.33
CA MET A 23 -6.69 4.42 -7.23
C MET A 23 -6.90 4.96 -8.64
N ARG A 24 -7.37 6.22 -8.76
CA ARG A 24 -7.55 6.89 -10.05
C ARG A 24 -6.22 7.08 -10.77
N GLU A 25 -5.18 7.52 -10.08
CA GLU A 25 -3.87 7.77 -10.67
C GLU A 25 -3.11 6.49 -11.04
N LEU A 26 -3.07 5.51 -10.14
CA LEU A 26 -2.26 4.31 -10.31
C LEU A 26 -2.93 3.24 -11.19
N LEU A 27 -4.26 3.17 -11.10
CA LEU A 27 -5.10 2.11 -11.68
C LEU A 27 -6.30 2.67 -12.48
N PRO A 28 -6.14 3.66 -13.38
CA PRO A 28 -7.25 4.36 -14.04
C PRO A 28 -8.17 3.46 -14.89
N ARG A 29 -7.67 2.29 -15.32
CA ARG A 29 -8.42 1.33 -16.16
C ARG A 29 -9.08 0.21 -15.35
N ILE A 30 -8.85 0.14 -14.04
CA ILE A 30 -9.37 -0.92 -13.19
C ILE A 30 -10.75 -0.52 -12.67
N ARG A 31 -11.77 -1.30 -13.07
CA ARG A 31 -13.18 -1.04 -12.69
C ARG A 31 -13.62 -1.73 -11.40
N LYS A 32 -12.94 -2.81 -11.01
CA LYS A 32 -13.27 -3.62 -9.83
C LYS A 32 -11.99 -3.83 -9.03
N CYS A 33 -11.92 -3.15 -7.90
CA CYS A 33 -10.90 -3.30 -6.88
C CYS A 33 -11.49 -2.74 -5.58
N ASP A 34 -11.45 -3.53 -4.52
CA ASP A 34 -11.96 -3.16 -3.21
C ASP A 34 -10.80 -3.00 -2.24
N VAL A 35 -10.74 -1.87 -1.56
CA VAL A 35 -9.68 -1.55 -0.61
C VAL A 35 -10.34 -1.11 0.68
N GLN A 36 -10.10 -1.86 1.75
CA GLN A 36 -10.51 -1.48 3.10
C GLN A 36 -9.30 -0.88 3.83
N ILE A 37 -9.38 0.39 4.21
CA ILE A 37 -8.38 1.07 5.01
C ILE A 37 -8.78 0.96 6.49
N ARG A 38 -7.86 0.50 7.35
CA ARG A 38 -8.07 0.36 8.79
C ARG A 38 -7.03 1.19 9.54
N LEU A 39 -7.50 2.22 10.23
CA LEU A 39 -6.66 3.08 11.05
C LEU A 39 -6.58 2.48 12.45
N ARG A 40 -5.45 1.85 12.77
CA ARG A 40 -5.23 1.09 14.01
C ARG A 40 -4.02 1.64 14.76
N ASP A 41 -3.83 1.17 15.98
CA ASP A 41 -2.58 1.42 16.69
C ASP A 41 -1.61 0.30 16.31
N LEU A 42 -0.50 0.64 15.66
CA LEU A 42 0.51 -0.32 15.21
C LEU A 42 1.85 -0.15 15.96
N GLU A 43 1.87 0.64 17.04
CA GLU A 43 3.11 0.94 17.78
C GLU A 43 3.80 -0.34 18.29
N SER A 44 3.01 -1.31 18.76
CA SER A 44 3.53 -2.60 19.24
C SER A 44 4.05 -3.51 18.12
N GLU A 45 3.66 -3.26 16.87
CA GLU A 45 4.10 -4.00 15.69
C GLU A 45 5.37 -3.38 15.07
N GLY A 46 5.72 -2.15 15.46
CA GLY A 46 6.93 -1.46 15.00
C GLY A 46 6.91 -1.12 13.51
N VAL A 47 5.71 -0.89 12.96
CA VAL A 47 5.49 -0.55 11.55
C VAL A 47 4.51 0.61 11.37
N ASP A 48 4.64 1.30 10.25
CA ASP A 48 3.77 2.42 9.92
C ASP A 48 2.49 1.98 9.19
N GLY A 49 2.57 0.88 8.43
CA GLY A 49 1.44 0.32 7.70
C GLY A 49 1.72 -0.99 6.98
N TYR A 50 0.65 -1.59 6.47
CA TYR A 50 0.66 -2.84 5.71
C TYR A 50 -0.38 -2.86 4.60
N CYS A 51 -0.09 -3.62 3.54
CA CYS A 51 -1.03 -3.98 2.49
C CYS A 51 -1.15 -5.50 2.37
N HIS A 52 -2.38 -6.01 2.51
CA HIS A 52 -2.71 -7.42 2.39
C HIS A 52 -3.71 -7.65 1.26
N GLU A 53 -3.37 -8.51 0.29
CA GLU A 53 -4.34 -9.06 -0.67
C GLU A 53 -5.13 -10.18 0.01
N ILE A 54 -6.41 -9.94 0.30
CA ILE A 54 -7.29 -10.91 0.97
C ILE A 54 -8.09 -11.77 -0.03
N ALA A 55 -8.31 -11.26 -1.24
CA ALA A 55 -8.88 -11.97 -2.38
C ALA A 55 -8.44 -11.29 -3.69
N ASP A 56 -8.79 -11.84 -4.85
CA ASP A 56 -8.46 -11.22 -6.14
C ASP A 56 -9.01 -9.80 -6.20
N ARG A 57 -8.10 -8.82 -6.22
CA ARG A 57 -8.41 -7.38 -6.22
C ARG A 57 -9.21 -6.89 -5.00
N ALA A 58 -9.09 -7.58 -3.87
CA ALA A 58 -9.62 -7.13 -2.59
C ALA A 58 -8.47 -7.01 -1.60
N PHE A 59 -8.29 -5.82 -1.03
CA PHE A 59 -7.15 -5.47 -0.19
C PHE A 59 -7.61 -4.93 1.15
N VAL A 60 -6.80 -5.21 2.17
CA VAL A 60 -6.83 -4.51 3.45
C VAL A 60 -5.54 -3.72 3.57
N ILE A 61 -5.67 -2.41 3.76
CA ILE A 61 -4.57 -1.52 4.13
C ILE A 61 -4.73 -1.19 5.60
N GLU A 62 -3.67 -1.32 6.38
CA GLU A 62 -3.65 -0.93 7.78
C GLU A 62 -2.61 0.15 7.96
N ILE A 63 -2.96 1.23 8.67
CA ILE A 63 -2.08 2.39 8.87
C ILE A 63 -2.12 2.74 10.36
N ASP A 64 -0.94 3.08 10.91
CA ASP A 64 -0.87 3.61 12.26
C ASP A 64 -1.59 4.97 12.35
N LYS A 65 -2.60 5.02 13.22
CA LYS A 65 -3.42 6.22 13.45
C LYS A 65 -2.67 7.29 14.24
N ASN A 66 -1.55 6.95 14.88
CA ASN A 66 -0.79 7.84 15.77
C ASN A 66 0.29 8.64 15.02
N MET A 67 0.47 8.41 13.71
CA MET A 67 1.44 9.11 12.86
C MET A 67 1.15 10.61 12.72
N LYS A 68 2.21 11.39 12.48
CA LYS A 68 2.09 12.78 12.04
C LYS A 68 1.49 12.85 10.65
N MET A 69 0.86 13.98 10.32
CA MET A 69 0.13 14.18 9.06
C MET A 69 0.95 13.80 7.81
N MET A 70 2.19 14.31 7.69
CA MET A 70 3.02 14.04 6.51
C MET A 70 3.35 12.56 6.38
N ASP A 71 3.71 11.91 7.48
CA ASP A 71 4.09 10.49 7.48
C ASP A 71 2.87 9.62 7.20
N PHE A 72 1.71 9.97 7.77
CA PHE A 72 0.43 9.31 7.49
C PHE A 72 0.07 9.33 6.00
N VAL A 73 0.19 10.50 5.34
CA VAL A 73 -0.07 10.65 3.90
C VAL A 73 0.92 9.84 3.08
N LYS A 74 2.21 9.87 3.45
CA LYS A 74 3.27 9.10 2.78
C LYS A 74 3.01 7.60 2.86
N THR A 75 2.71 7.09 4.06
CA THR A 75 2.42 5.67 4.28
C THR A 75 1.19 5.23 3.50
N LEU A 76 0.10 6.01 3.51
CA LEU A 76 -1.05 5.72 2.66
C LEU A 76 -0.66 5.63 1.18
N CYS A 77 0.09 6.60 0.67
CA CYS A 77 0.55 6.57 -0.72
C CYS A 77 1.42 5.33 -1.01
N HIS A 78 2.29 4.94 -0.07
CA HIS A 78 3.13 3.76 -0.15
C HIS A 78 2.29 2.48 -0.28
N GLU A 79 1.33 2.28 0.63
CA GLU A 79 0.49 1.08 0.62
C GLU A 79 -0.41 1.00 -0.63
N PHE A 80 -0.87 2.13 -1.17
CA PHE A 80 -1.59 2.15 -2.44
C PHE A 80 -0.70 1.81 -3.65
N VAL A 81 0.61 2.09 -3.60
CA VAL A 81 1.54 1.60 -4.61
C VAL A 81 1.65 0.08 -4.54
N HIS A 82 1.66 -0.53 -3.35
CA HIS A 82 1.59 -1.98 -3.21
C HIS A 82 0.30 -2.57 -3.79
N VAL A 83 -0.86 -1.94 -3.54
CA VAL A 83 -2.12 -2.33 -4.21
C VAL A 83 -1.95 -2.35 -5.73
N LYS A 84 -1.37 -1.30 -6.32
CA LYS A 84 -1.07 -1.26 -7.76
C LYS A 84 -0.17 -2.42 -8.20
N GLN A 85 0.87 -2.74 -7.43
CA GLN A 85 1.83 -3.79 -7.76
C GLN A 85 1.17 -5.16 -7.79
N TYR A 86 0.30 -5.45 -6.82
CA TYR A 86 -0.50 -6.68 -6.78
C TYR A 86 -1.51 -6.72 -7.93
N VAL A 87 -2.29 -5.65 -8.14
CA VAL A 87 -3.32 -5.59 -9.19
C VAL A 87 -2.73 -5.76 -10.58
N LYS A 88 -1.54 -5.20 -10.84
CA LYS A 88 -0.84 -5.35 -12.14
C LYS A 88 -0.05 -6.66 -12.24
N ARG A 89 -0.09 -7.53 -11.22
CA ARG A 89 0.68 -8.79 -11.13
C ARG A 89 2.19 -8.60 -11.32
N GLU A 90 2.66 -7.40 -11.01
CA GLU A 90 4.09 -7.06 -10.97
C GLU A 90 4.73 -7.72 -9.76
N MET A 91 4.01 -7.82 -8.64
CA MET A 91 4.44 -8.55 -7.45
C MET A 91 3.53 -9.74 -7.22
N VAL A 92 4.13 -10.92 -6.99
CA VAL A 92 3.41 -12.12 -6.56
C VAL A 92 4.22 -12.80 -5.45
N ASP A 93 3.66 -12.83 -4.26
CA ASP A 93 4.13 -13.64 -3.14
C ASP A 93 3.59 -15.07 -3.29
N TYR A 94 4.47 -16.07 -3.12
CA TYR A 94 4.09 -17.47 -3.17
C TYR A 94 5.02 -18.34 -2.31
N PHE A 95 4.52 -19.50 -1.89
CA PHE A 95 5.32 -20.51 -1.21
C PHE A 95 5.95 -21.47 -2.23
N ASP A 96 7.28 -21.52 -2.29
CA ASP A 96 8.01 -22.49 -3.10
C ASP A 96 8.16 -23.81 -2.34
N ARG A 97 7.42 -24.83 -2.78
CA ARG A 97 7.44 -26.17 -2.19
C ARG A 97 8.79 -26.89 -2.37
N LYS A 98 9.58 -26.54 -3.38
CA LYS A 98 10.88 -27.20 -3.64
C LYS A 98 11.94 -26.73 -2.64
N THR A 99 11.95 -25.43 -2.35
CA THR A 99 12.91 -24.85 -1.39
C THR A 99 12.31 -24.64 0.00
N ILE A 100 11.05 -25.06 0.21
CA ILE A 100 10.30 -24.95 1.47
C ILE A 100 10.41 -23.52 2.04
N SER A 101 10.19 -22.53 1.18
CA SER A 101 10.43 -21.12 1.51
C SER A 101 9.46 -20.21 0.77
N ARG A 102 9.02 -19.12 1.40
CA ARG A 102 8.31 -18.06 0.67
C ARG A 102 9.25 -17.33 -0.29
N LYS A 103 8.73 -16.92 -1.44
CA LYS A 103 9.42 -16.14 -2.47
C LYS A 103 8.51 -15.06 -3.01
N ILE A 104 9.11 -13.98 -3.46
CA ILE A 104 8.40 -12.89 -4.14
C ILE A 104 8.91 -12.83 -5.58
N ARG A 105 8.00 -13.03 -6.53
CA ARG A 105 8.27 -12.73 -7.94
C ARG A 105 7.98 -11.25 -8.18
N TRP A 106 9.01 -10.49 -8.49
CA TRP A 106 8.90 -9.12 -8.97
C TRP A 106 9.17 -9.07 -10.48
N LYS A 107 8.12 -8.80 -11.25
CA LYS A 107 8.11 -8.83 -12.71
C LYS A 107 8.63 -10.18 -13.21
N LYS A 108 9.85 -10.22 -13.74
CA LYS A 108 10.48 -11.45 -14.27
C LYS A 108 11.48 -12.10 -13.31
N THR A 109 11.78 -11.47 -12.18
CA THR A 109 12.83 -11.90 -11.25
C THR A 109 12.24 -12.40 -9.95
N VAL A 110 12.77 -13.50 -9.43
CA VAL A 110 12.34 -14.11 -8.17
C VAL A 110 13.33 -13.75 -7.06
N TYR A 111 12.81 -13.31 -5.93
CA TYR A 111 13.54 -12.91 -4.73
C TYR A 111 13.15 -13.82 -3.57
N GLY A 112 14.14 -14.20 -2.75
CA GLY A 112 13.86 -14.89 -1.49
C GLY A 112 13.42 -13.90 -0.40
N TYR A 113 12.66 -14.36 0.58
CA TYR A 113 12.22 -13.54 1.72
C TYR A 113 13.35 -12.96 2.56
N GLY A 114 14.55 -13.54 2.52
CA GLY A 114 15.76 -12.98 3.16
C GLY A 114 16.40 -11.80 2.41
N THR A 115 15.79 -11.32 1.32
CA THR A 115 16.28 -10.13 0.60
C THR A 115 16.19 -8.92 1.53
N SER A 116 17.29 -8.21 1.75
CA SER A 116 17.28 -6.99 2.57
C SER A 116 16.30 -5.95 2.01
N TYR A 117 15.55 -5.29 2.90
CA TYR A 117 14.53 -4.29 2.57
C TYR A 117 15.03 -3.23 1.58
N SER A 118 16.22 -2.67 1.82
CA SER A 118 16.86 -1.66 0.94
C SER A 118 17.20 -2.18 -0.47
N ARG A 119 17.15 -3.50 -0.70
CA ARG A 119 17.41 -4.15 -1.99
C ARG A 119 16.15 -4.65 -2.67
N MET A 120 15.01 -4.64 -1.98
CA MET A 120 13.72 -5.06 -2.53
C MET A 120 13.28 -4.08 -3.62
N PRO A 121 13.11 -4.51 -4.88
CA PRO A 121 12.79 -3.59 -5.98
C PRO A 121 11.36 -3.02 -5.91
N TRP A 122 10.42 -3.73 -5.29
CA TRP A 122 9.06 -3.24 -5.06
C TRP A 122 9.03 -2.10 -4.04
N GLU A 123 9.80 -2.22 -2.95
CA GLU A 123 9.99 -1.15 -1.95
C GLU A 123 10.64 0.08 -2.58
N LYS A 124 11.68 -0.11 -3.40
CA LYS A 124 12.31 1.01 -4.12
C LYS A 124 11.34 1.74 -5.03
N GLU A 125 10.45 1.01 -5.70
CA GLU A 125 9.39 1.63 -6.49
C GLU A 125 8.38 2.36 -5.60
N ALA A 126 7.97 1.74 -4.48
CA ALA A 126 7.04 2.30 -3.53
C ALA A 126 7.56 3.61 -2.92
N PHE A 127 8.78 3.65 -2.38
CA PHE A 127 9.39 4.88 -1.87
C PHE A 127 9.51 5.98 -2.93
N ARG A 128 9.88 5.63 -4.16
CA ARG A 128 9.98 6.65 -5.22
C ARG A 128 8.60 7.22 -5.56
N LEU A 129 7.58 6.37 -5.68
CA LEU A 129 6.24 6.80 -6.04
C LEU A 129 5.52 7.49 -4.88
N GLN A 130 5.75 7.09 -3.63
CA GLN A 130 5.14 7.73 -2.47
C GLN A 130 5.51 9.22 -2.43
N GLU A 131 6.76 9.59 -2.72
CA GLU A 131 7.19 11.00 -2.66
C GLU A 131 6.50 11.81 -3.76
N ILE A 132 6.40 11.25 -4.97
CA ILE A 132 5.71 11.89 -6.11
C ILE A 132 4.23 12.10 -5.78
N TYR A 133 3.54 11.05 -5.32
CA TYR A 133 2.10 11.14 -5.08
C TYR A 133 1.75 11.92 -3.81
N THR A 134 2.61 11.88 -2.79
CA THR A 134 2.47 12.76 -1.62
C THR A 134 2.48 14.22 -2.07
N GLN A 135 3.46 14.61 -2.88
CA GLN A 135 3.53 15.97 -3.40
C GLN A 135 2.27 16.35 -4.19
N LYS A 136 1.81 15.47 -5.10
CA LYS A 136 0.58 15.72 -5.87
C LYS A 136 -0.67 15.84 -4.99
N VAL A 137 -0.79 15.04 -3.93
CA VAL A 137 -1.92 15.12 -2.97
C VAL A 137 -2.02 16.51 -2.37
N PHE A 138 -0.88 17.12 -2.00
CA PHE A 138 -0.83 18.49 -1.51
C PHE A 138 -1.05 19.54 -2.61
N ASP A 139 -0.40 19.37 -3.77
CA ASP A 139 -0.50 20.33 -4.88
C ASP A 139 -1.92 20.43 -5.47
N GLU A 140 -2.64 19.31 -5.52
CA GLU A 140 -4.00 19.24 -6.06
C GLU A 140 -5.08 19.53 -5.01
N GLY A 141 -4.70 19.84 -3.76
CA GLY A 141 -5.63 20.17 -2.68
C GLY A 141 -6.57 19.02 -2.34
N ILE A 142 -6.08 17.78 -2.39
CA ILE A 142 -6.84 16.59 -1.99
C ILE A 142 -7.10 16.58 -0.49
N ILE A 143 -6.23 17.25 0.28
CA ILE A 143 -6.26 17.41 1.73
C ILE A 143 -5.98 18.85 2.16
#